data_AF-A0AA88TPT9-F1
#
_entry.id   AF-A0AA88TPT9-F1
#
_cell.length_a   1.000
_cell.length_b   1.000
_cell.length_c   1.000
_cell.angle_alpha   90.00
_cell.angle_beta   90.00
_cell.angle_gamma   90.00
#
_symmetry.space_group_name_H-M   'P 1'
#
loop_
_entity.id
_entity.type
_entity.pdbx_description
1 polymer ?
#
loop_
_entity_poly.entity_id
_entity_poly.type
_entity_poly.pdbx_seq_one_letter_code
_entity_poly.pdbx_strand_id
1 'polypeptide(L)'
;MLCMLDEHKNHVTVSLAEERTEKQKLLEETQRKFQQRIQEKETELENLRETIESHKRSAQTAVEDSERIYTELIRSIERSRSEVTQLIRDQEKVLLSQSEGVLEQLKEEIDDLRKRDAELEQFSHTGHIHFLQSFQSYNVPPASKKSPNIALGSCLSFDDLRGFITQLEVKLQQVFKEEEEKILRKGKYIEMIPTPEYESRNEFIQRYQRITLDRNTAHEYLKLVV
;
A
#
# COMPACT_ATOMS: atom_id res chain seq x y z
N MET A 1 -21.64 -79.92 23.02
CA MET A 1 -20.81 -80.01 24.25
C MET A 1 -20.10 -81.38 24.27
N LEU A 2 -19.39 -81.75 23.20
CA LEU A 2 -18.77 -83.08 23.06
C LEU A 2 -17.24 -83.02 22.88
N CYS A 3 -16.67 -81.87 22.49
CA CYS A 3 -15.22 -81.69 22.42
C CYS A 3 -14.51 -81.62 23.79
N MET A 4 -15.22 -81.40 24.91
CA MET A 4 -14.62 -81.43 26.25
C MET A 4 -14.46 -82.85 26.81
N LEU A 5 -15.15 -83.83 26.23
CA LEU A 5 -15.13 -85.23 26.67
C LEU A 5 -14.22 -86.08 25.77
N ASP A 6 -14.08 -85.74 24.49
CA ASP A 6 -13.08 -86.32 23.59
C ASP A 6 -11.86 -85.41 23.49
N GLU A 7 -10.74 -85.83 24.07
CA GLU A 7 -9.43 -85.16 23.98
C GLU A 7 -8.87 -85.20 22.54
N HIS A 8 -9.43 -84.37 21.67
CA HIS A 8 -8.87 -84.15 20.35
C HIS A 8 -7.56 -83.36 20.48
N LYS A 9 -6.42 -83.99 20.18
CA LYS A 9 -5.06 -83.42 20.24
C LYS A 9 -4.82 -82.15 19.41
N ASN A 10 -5.80 -81.69 18.64
CA ASN A 10 -5.64 -80.62 17.66
C ASN A 10 -6.30 -79.29 18.07
N HIS A 11 -6.88 -79.16 19.27
CA HIS A 11 -7.41 -77.87 19.76
C HIS A 11 -7.48 -77.80 21.28
N VAL A 12 -6.99 -76.68 21.81
CA VAL A 12 -7.08 -76.34 23.24
C VAL A 12 -8.49 -75.87 23.55
N THR A 13 -9.15 -76.50 24.52
CA THR A 13 -10.48 -76.10 24.96
C THR A 13 -10.34 -75.21 26.19
N VAL A 14 -10.78 -73.96 26.10
CA VAL A 14 -10.69 -72.96 27.18
C VAL A 14 -12.05 -72.82 27.86
N SER A 15 -12.08 -72.58 29.17
CA SER A 15 -13.35 -72.37 29.86
C SER A 15 -13.97 -71.01 29.49
N LEU A 16 -15.31 -70.92 29.51
CA LEU A 16 -16.02 -69.65 29.27
C LEU A 16 -15.59 -68.54 30.24
N ALA A 17 -15.21 -68.89 31.47
CA ALA A 17 -14.77 -67.94 32.49
C ALA A 17 -13.38 -67.37 32.19
N GLU A 18 -12.43 -68.20 31.73
CA GLU A 18 -11.10 -67.76 31.30
C GLU A 18 -11.17 -66.87 30.06
N GLU A 19 -11.93 -67.27 29.04
CA GLU A 19 -12.11 -66.48 27.82
C GLU A 19 -12.76 -65.11 28.14
N ARG A 20 -13.80 -65.07 28.99
CA ARG A 20 -14.42 -63.82 29.44
C ARG A 20 -13.41 -62.91 30.15
N THR A 21 -12.57 -63.47 31.02
CA THR A 21 -11.59 -62.71 31.78
C THR A 21 -10.55 -62.07 30.85
N GLU A 22 -10.10 -62.80 29.83
CA GLU A 22 -9.15 -62.27 28.85
C GLU A 22 -9.78 -61.19 27.96
N LYS A 23 -11.02 -61.38 27.50
CA LYS A 23 -11.76 -60.35 26.74
C LYS A 23 -12.05 -59.11 27.58
N GLN A 24 -12.31 -59.27 28.89
CA GLN A 24 -12.53 -58.16 29.81
C GLN A 24 -11.27 -57.30 29.95
N LYS A 25 -10.09 -57.92 30.10
CA LYS A 25 -8.81 -57.19 30.12
C LYS A 25 -8.57 -56.42 28.83
N LEU A 26 -8.80 -57.06 27.67
CA LEU A 26 -8.65 -56.41 26.36
C LEU A 26 -9.61 -55.22 26.21
N LEU A 27 -10.83 -55.33 26.72
CA LEU A 27 -11.81 -54.23 26.72
C LEU A 27 -11.32 -53.06 27.58
N GLU A 28 -10.83 -53.33 28.79
CA GLU A 28 -10.29 -52.29 29.69
C GLU A 28 -9.06 -51.60 29.11
N GLU A 29 -8.17 -52.34 28.45
CA GLU A 29 -7.04 -51.76 27.72
C GLU A 29 -7.50 -50.88 26.55
N THR A 30 -8.48 -51.35 25.78
CA THR A 30 -9.07 -50.60 24.67
C THR A 30 -9.74 -49.32 25.17
N GLN A 31 -10.47 -49.39 26.28
CA GLN A 31 -11.10 -48.24 26.92
C GLN A 31 -10.06 -47.22 27.39
N ARG A 32 -8.96 -47.68 28.02
CA ARG A 32 -7.85 -46.80 28.43
C ARG A 32 -7.19 -46.11 27.23
N LYS A 33 -6.98 -46.84 26.12
CA LYS A 33 -6.47 -46.26 24.86
C LYS A 33 -7.39 -45.19 24.30
N PHE A 34 -8.71 -45.39 24.34
CA PHE A 34 -9.65 -44.37 23.89
C PHE A 34 -9.65 -43.14 24.80
N GLN A 35 -9.60 -43.31 26.12
CA GLN A 35 -9.51 -42.19 27.05
C GLN A 35 -8.25 -41.34 26.80
N GLN A 36 -7.10 -41.97 26.57
CA GLN A 36 -5.87 -41.27 26.23
C GLN A 36 -6.02 -40.47 24.93
N ARG A 37 -6.55 -41.08 23.87
CA ARG A 37 -6.76 -40.40 22.58
C ARG A 37 -7.76 -39.25 22.67
N ILE A 38 -8.76 -39.35 23.54
CA ILE A 38 -9.71 -38.26 23.81
C ILE A 38 -8.96 -37.08 24.42
N GLN A 39 -8.14 -37.30 25.45
CA GLN A 39 -7.36 -36.23 26.09
C GLN A 39 -6.35 -35.58 25.13
N GLU A 40 -5.68 -36.38 24.29
CA GLU A 40 -4.79 -35.89 23.23
C GLU A 40 -5.55 -34.97 22.26
N LYS A 41 -6.75 -35.39 21.83
CA LYS A 41 -7.58 -34.60 20.90
C LYS A 41 -8.18 -33.35 21.53
N GLU A 42 -8.53 -33.38 22.81
CA GLU A 42 -8.97 -32.19 23.55
C GLU A 42 -7.84 -31.17 23.66
N THR A 43 -6.60 -31.62 23.91
CA THR A 43 -5.41 -30.75 23.96
C THR A 43 -5.10 -30.14 22.59
N GLU A 44 -5.13 -30.95 21.52
CA GLU A 44 -4.92 -30.48 20.14
C GLU A 44 -5.97 -29.44 19.73
N LEU A 45 -7.23 -29.65 20.13
CA LEU A 45 -8.33 -28.74 19.85
C LEU A 45 -8.16 -27.39 20.55
N GLU A 46 -7.69 -27.36 21.80
CA GLU A 46 -7.45 -26.11 22.51
C GLU A 46 -6.25 -25.35 21.93
N ASN A 47 -5.15 -26.04 21.63
CA ASN A 47 -3.99 -25.44 20.96
C ASN A 47 -4.36 -24.83 19.59
N LEU A 48 -5.25 -25.51 18.84
CA LEU A 48 -5.74 -25.01 17.56
C LEU A 48 -6.59 -23.73 17.74
N ARG A 49 -7.46 -23.68 18.75
CA ARG A 49 -8.24 -22.48 19.07
C ARG A 49 -7.34 -21.30 19.40
N GLU A 50 -6.33 -21.50 20.25
CA GLU A 50 -5.37 -20.44 20.59
C GLU A 50 -4.60 -19.95 19.34
N THR A 51 -4.19 -20.88 18.48
CA THR A 51 -3.50 -20.55 17.22
C THR A 51 -4.37 -19.73 16.28
N ILE A 52 -5.66 -20.08 16.16
CA ILE A 52 -6.64 -19.35 15.35
C ILE A 52 -6.85 -17.93 15.90
N GLU A 53 -7.07 -17.78 17.21
CA GLU A 53 -7.26 -16.46 17.82
C GLU A 53 -5.98 -15.60 17.76
N SER A 54 -4.80 -16.22 17.85
CA SER A 54 -3.53 -15.53 17.61
C SER A 54 -3.41 -15.03 16.18
N HIS A 55 -3.72 -15.86 15.18
CA HIS A 55 -3.73 -15.45 13.77
C HIS A 55 -4.74 -14.33 13.50
N LYS A 56 -5.94 -14.44 14.06
CA LYS A 56 -6.98 -13.41 13.91
C LYS A 56 -6.52 -12.06 14.47
N ARG A 57 -5.92 -12.05 15.67
CA ARG A 57 -5.35 -10.83 16.25
C ARG A 57 -4.22 -10.26 15.41
N SER A 58 -3.30 -11.12 14.95
CA SER A 58 -2.19 -10.72 14.09
C SER A 58 -2.66 -10.10 12.78
N ALA A 59 -3.66 -10.71 12.12
CA ALA A 59 -4.26 -10.18 10.91
C ALA A 59 -4.93 -8.82 11.14
N GLN A 60 -5.66 -8.68 12.25
CA GLN A 60 -6.29 -7.40 12.62
C GLN A 60 -5.25 -6.30 12.86
N THR A 61 -4.19 -6.59 13.62
CA THR A 61 -3.08 -5.65 13.83
C THR A 61 -2.43 -5.23 12.50
N ALA A 62 -2.21 -6.18 11.59
CA ALA A 62 -1.63 -5.89 10.29
C ALA A 62 -2.52 -4.95 9.45
N VAL A 63 -3.85 -5.11 9.52
CA VAL A 63 -4.80 -4.20 8.86
C VAL A 63 -4.72 -2.80 9.47
N GLU A 64 -4.81 -2.68 10.80
CA GLU A 64 -4.78 -1.41 11.51
C GLU A 64 -3.48 -0.64 11.26
N ASP A 65 -2.34 -1.32 11.31
CA ASP A 65 -1.03 -0.73 10.99
C ASP A 65 -0.96 -0.28 9.52
N SER A 66 -1.48 -1.08 8.60
CA SER A 66 -1.52 -0.72 7.18
C SER A 66 -2.37 0.55 6.96
N GLU A 67 -3.58 0.61 7.52
CA GLU A 67 -4.45 1.79 7.44
C GLU A 67 -3.80 3.03 8.04
N ARG A 68 -3.14 2.89 9.18
CA ARG A 68 -2.39 3.97 9.83
C ARG A 68 -1.28 4.51 8.94
N ILE A 69 -0.45 3.62 8.38
CA ILE A 69 0.67 3.99 7.51
C ILE A 69 0.17 4.71 6.26
N TYR A 70 -0.83 4.17 5.56
CA TYR A 70 -1.40 4.82 4.38
C TYR A 70 -2.00 6.20 4.71
N THR A 71 -2.66 6.32 5.86
CA THR A 71 -3.19 7.61 6.32
C THR A 71 -2.09 8.65 6.55
N GLU A 72 -0.97 8.26 7.17
CA GLU A 72 0.18 9.14 7.40
C GLU A 72 0.86 9.57 6.08
N LEU A 73 0.95 8.66 5.11
CA LEU A 73 1.46 8.96 3.76
C LEU A 73 0.58 9.97 3.04
N ILE A 74 -0.75 9.78 3.05
CA ILE A 74 -1.71 10.71 2.44
C ILE A 74 -1.54 12.11 3.05
N ARG A 75 -1.51 12.22 4.38
CA ARG A 75 -1.30 13.52 5.07
C ARG A 75 0.01 14.19 4.67
N SER A 76 1.08 13.42 4.48
CA SER A 76 2.38 13.94 4.07
C SER A 76 2.36 14.49 2.64
N ILE A 77 1.68 13.79 1.72
CA ILE A 77 1.47 14.25 0.34
C ILE A 77 0.62 15.53 0.31
N GLU A 78 -0.45 15.60 1.10
CA GLU A 78 -1.31 16.79 1.19
C GLU A 78 -0.58 18.01 1.75
N ARG A 79 0.31 17.81 2.74
CA ARG A 79 1.18 18.86 3.27
C ARG A 79 2.12 19.37 2.18
N SER A 80 2.84 18.47 1.50
CA SER A 80 3.75 18.82 0.40
C SER A 80 3.04 19.57 -0.73
N ARG A 81 1.83 19.13 -1.11
CA ARG A 81 0.97 19.84 -2.08
C ARG A 81 0.72 21.29 -1.64
N SER A 82 0.39 21.49 -0.38
CA SER A 82 0.07 22.81 0.17
C SER A 82 1.30 23.72 0.18
N GLU A 83 2.46 23.20 0.59
CA GLU A 83 3.74 23.93 0.59
C GLU A 83 4.16 24.36 -0.82
N VAL A 84 4.11 23.45 -1.80
CA VAL A 84 4.46 23.75 -3.20
C VAL A 84 3.48 24.76 -3.80
N THR A 85 2.19 24.63 -3.52
CA THR A 85 1.18 25.59 -3.98
C THR A 85 1.43 26.98 -3.41
N GLN A 86 1.73 27.07 -2.12
CA GLN A 86 1.99 28.35 -1.46
C GLN A 86 3.25 29.02 -2.02
N LEU A 87 4.33 28.26 -2.23
CA LEU A 87 5.56 28.74 -2.86
C LEU A 87 5.28 29.40 -4.22
N ILE A 88 4.47 28.75 -5.07
CA ILE A 88 4.10 29.27 -6.39
C ILE A 88 3.33 30.59 -6.25
N ARG A 89 2.36 30.67 -5.33
CA ARG A 89 1.54 31.87 -5.12
C ARG A 89 2.34 33.03 -4.54
N ASP A 90 3.26 32.76 -3.63
CA ASP A 90 4.13 33.80 -3.07
C ASP A 90 5.05 34.37 -4.15
N GLN A 91 5.62 33.50 -4.99
CA GLN A 91 6.47 33.91 -6.11
C GLN A 91 5.70 34.72 -7.16
N GLU A 92 4.50 34.27 -7.53
CA GLU A 92 3.59 34.99 -8.43
C GLU A 92 3.28 36.39 -7.88
N LYS A 93 2.92 36.49 -6.60
CA LYS A 93 2.58 37.76 -5.95
C LYS A 93 3.75 38.75 -5.94
N VAL A 94 4.97 38.27 -5.66
CA VAL A 94 6.18 39.10 -5.71
C VAL A 94 6.42 39.64 -7.11
N LEU A 95 6.35 38.78 -8.13
CA LEU A 95 6.53 39.18 -9.52
C LEU A 95 5.47 40.19 -9.97
N LEU A 96 4.20 39.95 -9.66
CA LEU A 96 3.10 40.88 -9.99
C LEU A 96 3.28 42.24 -9.32
N SER A 97 3.63 42.27 -8.04
CA SER A 97 3.82 43.52 -7.29
C SER A 97 4.98 44.35 -7.88
N GLN A 98 6.04 43.69 -8.33
CA GLN A 98 7.15 44.34 -9.03
C GLN A 98 6.72 44.88 -10.39
N SER A 99 5.98 44.09 -11.18
CA SER A 99 5.47 44.52 -12.48
C SER A 99 4.50 45.69 -12.39
N GLU A 100 3.61 45.71 -11.39
CA GLU A 100 2.70 46.84 -11.13
C GLU A 100 3.47 48.13 -10.84
N GLY A 101 4.53 48.07 -10.03
CA GLY A 101 5.38 49.22 -9.74
C GLY A 101 6.08 49.78 -10.99
N VAL A 102 6.58 48.91 -11.86
CA VAL A 102 7.20 49.33 -13.14
C VAL A 102 6.15 49.92 -14.09
N LEU A 103 4.95 49.32 -14.14
CA LEU A 103 3.85 49.81 -14.97
C LEU A 103 3.43 51.21 -14.56
N GLU A 104 3.31 51.48 -13.25
CA GLU A 104 2.94 52.80 -12.76
C GLU A 104 4.03 53.85 -13.04
N GLN A 105 5.31 53.48 -12.87
CA GLN A 105 6.44 54.35 -13.25
C GLN A 105 6.41 54.71 -14.74
N LEU A 106 6.11 53.74 -15.61
CA LEU A 106 6.01 53.99 -17.05
C LEU A 106 4.82 54.89 -17.41
N LYS A 107 3.68 54.75 -16.72
CA LYS A 107 2.54 55.66 -16.91
C LYS A 107 2.90 57.09 -16.54
N GLU A 108 3.51 57.30 -15.37
CA GLU A 108 3.97 58.63 -14.94
C GLU A 108 4.94 59.24 -15.95
N GLU A 109 5.93 58.46 -16.43
CA GLU A 109 6.90 58.95 -17.42
C GLU A 109 6.22 59.31 -18.76
N ILE A 110 5.25 58.52 -19.22
CA ILE A 110 4.47 58.84 -20.42
C ILE A 110 3.66 60.13 -20.24
N ASP A 111 3.02 60.33 -19.10
CA ASP A 111 2.19 61.51 -18.84
C ASP A 111 3.04 62.78 -18.70
N ASP A 112 4.21 62.69 -18.06
CA ASP A 112 5.20 63.77 -18.00
C ASP A 112 5.69 64.15 -19.41
N LEU A 113 5.99 63.14 -20.24
CA LEU A 113 6.40 63.35 -21.64
C LEU A 113 5.28 63.99 -22.48
N ARG A 114 4.03 63.51 -22.35
CA ARG A 114 2.87 64.11 -23.04
C ARG A 114 2.63 65.56 -22.64
N LYS A 115 2.76 65.87 -21.35
CA LYS A 115 2.64 67.25 -20.87
C LYS A 115 3.73 68.12 -21.48
N ARG A 116 4.97 67.62 -21.50
CA ARG A 116 6.11 68.34 -22.06
C ARG A 116 5.97 68.57 -23.56
N ASP A 117 5.48 67.57 -24.28
CA ASP A 117 5.18 67.64 -25.71
C ASP A 117 4.13 68.74 -26.00
N ALA A 118 3.03 68.76 -25.24
CA ALA A 118 2.02 69.80 -25.37
C ALA A 118 2.55 71.22 -25.07
N GLU A 119 3.41 71.36 -24.05
CA GLU A 119 4.09 72.63 -23.74
C GLU A 119 5.03 73.07 -24.87
N LEU A 120 5.75 72.14 -25.51
CA LEU A 120 6.62 72.41 -26.66
C LEU A 120 5.81 72.82 -27.89
N GLU A 121 4.69 72.15 -28.16
CA GLU A 121 3.75 72.52 -29.23
C GLU A 121 3.19 73.92 -29.01
N GLN A 122 2.76 74.27 -27.79
CA GLN A 122 2.30 75.64 -27.52
C GLN A 122 3.43 76.67 -27.71
N PHE A 123 4.63 76.34 -27.24
CA PHE A 123 5.80 77.22 -27.33
C PHE A 123 6.23 77.49 -28.78
N SER A 124 6.11 76.51 -29.67
CA SER A 124 6.44 76.66 -31.10
C SER A 124 5.61 77.73 -31.82
N HIS A 125 4.42 78.03 -31.28
CA HIS A 125 3.50 79.06 -31.80
C HIS A 125 3.69 80.45 -31.15
N THR A 126 4.69 80.64 -30.27
CA THR A 126 4.97 81.94 -29.64
C THR A 126 5.76 82.90 -30.56
N GLY A 127 5.71 84.21 -30.28
CA GLY A 127 6.43 85.21 -31.08
C GLY A 127 7.95 85.05 -31.04
N HIS A 128 8.63 85.39 -32.14
CA HIS A 128 10.06 85.09 -32.36
C HIS A 128 11.01 85.54 -31.23
N ILE A 129 10.76 86.69 -30.60
CA ILE A 129 11.60 87.20 -29.51
C ILE A 129 11.46 86.32 -28.25
N HIS A 130 10.23 85.97 -27.87
CA HIS A 130 9.95 85.11 -26.72
C HIS A 130 10.47 83.69 -26.94
N PHE A 131 10.31 83.17 -28.16
CA PHE A 131 10.88 81.88 -28.55
C PHE A 131 12.40 81.86 -28.33
N LEU A 132 13.14 82.84 -28.85
CA LEU A 132 14.60 82.87 -28.70
C LEU A 132 15.05 83.05 -27.24
N GLN A 133 14.32 83.84 -26.44
CA GLN A 133 14.65 84.06 -25.03
C GLN A 133 14.44 82.80 -24.16
N SER A 134 13.39 82.01 -24.45
CA SER A 134 13.02 80.86 -23.61
C SER A 134 13.47 79.51 -24.17
N PHE A 135 13.98 79.42 -25.40
CA PHE A 135 14.34 78.16 -26.06
C PHE A 135 15.26 77.26 -25.22
N GLN A 136 16.26 77.83 -24.53
CA GLN A 136 17.20 77.06 -23.71
C GLN A 136 16.51 76.34 -22.54
N SER A 137 15.47 76.95 -21.95
CA SER A 137 14.70 76.31 -20.88
C SER A 137 13.86 75.15 -21.41
N TYR A 138 13.46 75.20 -22.69
CA TYR A 138 12.58 74.18 -23.25
C TYR A 138 13.31 73.00 -23.90
N ASN A 139 14.57 73.17 -24.30
CA ASN A 139 15.37 72.16 -24.98
C ASN A 139 16.03 71.13 -24.03
N VAL A 140 15.65 71.12 -22.75
CA VAL A 140 16.13 70.13 -21.77
C VAL A 140 15.07 69.04 -21.61
N PRO A 141 15.38 67.77 -21.94
CA PRO A 141 14.47 66.67 -21.69
C PRO A 141 14.16 66.52 -20.19
N PRO A 142 12.96 66.04 -19.82
CA PRO A 142 12.71 65.59 -18.46
C PRO A 142 13.77 64.58 -18.02
N ALA A 143 14.15 64.59 -16.74
CA ALA A 143 15.10 63.62 -16.21
C ALA A 143 14.50 62.21 -16.35
N SER A 144 15.05 61.39 -17.26
CA SER A 144 14.68 59.98 -17.34
C SER A 144 15.14 59.30 -16.06
N LYS A 145 14.17 58.86 -15.24
CA LYS A 145 14.47 57.95 -14.12
C LYS A 145 14.99 56.67 -14.77
N LYS A 146 16.23 56.26 -14.47
CA LYS A 146 16.79 55.00 -14.98
C LYS A 146 15.76 53.90 -14.77
N SER A 147 15.22 53.39 -15.87
CA SER A 147 14.29 52.26 -15.84
C SER A 147 14.99 51.14 -15.07
N PRO A 148 14.38 50.55 -14.03
CA PRO A 148 14.97 49.38 -13.41
C PRO A 148 15.17 48.38 -14.54
N ASN A 149 16.42 47.96 -14.77
CA ASN A 149 16.72 46.93 -15.76
C ASN A 149 15.72 45.80 -15.53
N ILE A 150 14.98 45.47 -16.59
CA ILE A 150 13.96 44.43 -16.63
C ILE A 150 14.66 43.06 -16.54
N ALA A 151 15.44 42.83 -15.50
CA ALA A 151 15.86 41.52 -15.06
C ALA A 151 14.69 40.92 -14.29
N LEU A 152 13.53 40.81 -14.96
CA LEU A 152 12.31 40.17 -14.45
C LEU A 152 12.47 38.64 -14.35
N GLY A 153 13.62 38.08 -14.69
CA GLY A 153 13.78 36.65 -14.93
C GLY A 153 15.14 36.13 -14.52
N SER A 154 15.34 35.91 -13.23
CA SER A 154 16.27 34.87 -12.77
C SER A 154 15.68 34.04 -11.63
N CYS A 155 14.36 33.94 -11.57
CA CYS A 155 13.69 32.93 -10.76
C CYS A 155 13.34 31.77 -11.71
N LEU A 156 13.51 30.53 -11.24
CA LEU A 156 13.16 29.32 -11.99
C LEU A 156 11.83 29.50 -12.72
N SER A 157 11.76 29.07 -13.99
CA SER A 157 10.49 29.12 -14.72
C SER A 157 9.47 28.23 -14.00
N PHE A 158 8.20 28.64 -13.99
CA PHE A 158 7.12 27.77 -13.55
C PHE A 158 7.07 26.46 -14.36
N ASP A 159 7.60 26.46 -15.59
CA ASP A 159 7.77 25.25 -16.40
C ASP A 159 8.84 24.31 -15.82
N ASP A 160 9.94 24.85 -15.30
CA ASP A 160 10.97 24.03 -14.63
C ASP A 160 10.40 23.41 -13.36
N LEU A 161 9.68 24.20 -12.55
CA LEU A 161 8.99 23.72 -11.35
C LEU A 161 7.98 22.61 -11.67
N ARG A 162 7.19 22.80 -12.74
CA ARG A 162 6.28 21.76 -13.24
C ARG A 162 7.05 20.50 -13.62
N GLY A 163 8.19 20.63 -14.31
CA GLY A 163 9.08 19.52 -14.65
C GLY A 163 9.54 18.72 -13.43
N PHE A 164 9.94 19.39 -12.34
CA PHE A 164 10.31 18.74 -11.09
C PHE A 164 9.12 18.01 -10.43
N ILE A 165 7.93 18.60 -10.44
CA ILE A 165 6.71 17.97 -9.88
C ILE A 165 6.33 16.71 -10.67
N THR A 166 6.38 16.77 -12.01
CA THR A 166 6.14 15.59 -12.85
C THR A 166 7.15 14.47 -12.57
N GLN A 167 8.43 14.82 -12.39
CA GLN A 167 9.45 13.82 -12.02
C GLN A 167 9.19 13.20 -10.64
N LEU A 168 8.73 14.00 -9.67
CA LEU A 168 8.34 13.52 -8.35
C LEU A 168 7.17 12.53 -8.46
N GLU A 169 6.15 12.84 -9.25
CA GLU A 169 5.00 11.96 -9.50
C GLU A 169 5.44 10.60 -10.05
N VAL A 170 6.25 10.60 -11.11
CA VAL A 170 6.73 9.36 -11.75
C VAL A 170 7.52 8.50 -10.75
N LYS A 171 8.41 9.12 -9.97
CA LYS A 171 9.21 8.40 -8.95
C LYS A 171 8.33 7.80 -7.86
N LEU A 172 7.35 8.55 -7.35
CA LEU A 172 6.43 8.05 -6.34
C LEU A 172 5.60 6.89 -6.88
N GLN A 173 5.00 7.03 -8.07
CA GLN A 173 4.22 5.96 -8.71
C GLN A 173 5.04 4.68 -8.91
N GLN A 174 6.30 4.81 -9.33
CA GLN A 174 7.18 3.66 -9.52
C GLN A 174 7.43 2.93 -8.20
N VAL A 175 7.83 3.66 -7.15
CA VAL A 175 8.09 3.08 -5.81
C VAL A 175 6.83 2.44 -5.24
N PHE A 176 5.68 3.11 -5.33
CA PHE A 176 4.40 2.57 -4.84
C PHE A 176 4.06 1.25 -5.52
N LYS A 177 4.16 1.19 -6.85
CA LYS A 177 3.85 -0.01 -7.62
C LYS A 177 4.77 -1.18 -7.26
N GLU A 178 6.07 -0.93 -7.15
CA GLU A 178 7.05 -1.96 -6.80
C GLU A 178 6.80 -2.56 -5.42
N GLU A 179 6.48 -1.72 -4.43
CA GLU A 179 6.21 -2.18 -3.06
C GLU A 179 4.85 -2.86 -2.94
N GLU A 180 3.81 -2.35 -3.62
CA GLU A 180 2.49 -2.96 -3.64
C GLU A 180 2.54 -4.40 -4.19
N GLU A 181 3.29 -4.63 -5.28
CA GLU A 181 3.49 -5.98 -5.80
C GLU A 181 4.19 -6.91 -4.80
N LYS A 182 5.17 -6.40 -4.02
CA LYS A 182 5.85 -7.19 -2.97
C LYS A 182 4.89 -7.54 -1.84
N ILE A 183 4.04 -6.59 -1.41
CA ILE A 183 3.02 -6.79 -0.38
C ILE A 183 2.02 -7.86 -0.83
N LEU A 184 1.46 -7.72 -2.04
CA LEU A 184 0.49 -8.67 -2.59
C LEU A 184 1.08 -10.07 -2.76
N ARG A 185 2.34 -10.18 -3.20
CA ARG A 185 3.04 -11.47 -3.27
C ARG A 185 3.15 -12.13 -1.90
N LYS A 186 3.56 -11.38 -0.87
CA LYS A 186 3.69 -11.93 0.49
C LYS A 186 2.35 -12.30 1.12
N GLY A 187 1.29 -11.53 0.86
CA GLY A 187 -0.07 -11.84 1.33
C GLY A 187 -0.59 -13.21 0.87
N LYS A 188 -0.28 -13.62 -0.37
CA LYS A 188 -0.70 -14.92 -0.92
C LYS A 188 -0.11 -16.13 -0.22
N TYR A 189 1.04 -16.01 0.44
CA TYR A 189 1.66 -17.14 1.15
C TYR A 189 0.99 -17.44 2.51
N ILE A 190 0.14 -16.54 3.01
CA ILE A 190 -0.55 -16.69 4.30
C ILE A 190 -1.75 -17.66 4.18
N GLU A 191 -2.23 -17.98 2.97
CA GLU A 191 -3.38 -18.86 2.72
C GLU A 191 -3.11 -20.38 2.78
N MET A 192 -1.87 -20.84 3.00
CA MET A 192 -1.61 -22.28 3.16
C MET A 192 -2.00 -22.75 4.57
N ILE A 193 -3.25 -23.16 4.74
CA ILE A 193 -3.62 -24.09 5.82
C ILE A 193 -2.70 -25.32 5.67
N PRO A 194 -1.95 -25.71 6.72
CA PRO A 194 -1.16 -26.94 6.64
C PRO A 194 -2.12 -28.10 6.37
N THR A 195 -1.99 -28.75 5.21
CA THR A 195 -2.43 -30.14 5.08
C THR A 195 -1.77 -30.91 6.21
N PRO A 196 -2.46 -31.84 6.90
CA PRO A 196 -1.85 -32.62 7.97
C PRO A 196 -0.59 -33.28 7.40
N GLU A 197 0.57 -32.74 7.76
CA GLU A 197 1.86 -33.31 7.42
C GLU A 197 1.94 -34.61 8.20
N TYR A 198 1.86 -35.74 7.50
CA TYR A 198 2.17 -37.02 8.12
C TYR A 198 3.63 -36.96 8.55
N GLU A 199 3.88 -37.02 9.86
CA GLU A 199 5.22 -36.83 10.42
C GLU A 199 6.19 -37.96 10.01
N SER A 200 5.64 -39.07 9.50
CA SER A 200 6.42 -40.14 8.90
C SER A 200 5.66 -40.91 7.82
N ARG A 201 6.42 -41.54 6.91
CA ARG A 201 5.90 -42.52 5.94
C ARG A 201 5.11 -43.65 6.61
N ASN A 202 5.46 -44.03 7.84
CA ASN A 202 4.78 -45.08 8.59
C ASN A 202 3.40 -44.64 9.07
N GLU A 203 3.24 -43.38 9.48
CA GLU A 203 1.93 -42.83 9.88
C GLU A 203 0.96 -42.77 8.69
N PHE A 204 1.47 -42.38 7.51
CA PHE A 204 0.71 -42.43 6.26
C PHE A 204 0.26 -43.86 5.93
N ILE A 205 1.17 -44.85 6.01
CA ILE A 205 0.87 -46.25 5.69
C ILE A 205 -0.12 -46.87 6.69
N GLN A 206 -0.09 -46.48 7.97
CA GLN A 206 -1.05 -46.98 8.96
C GLN A 206 -2.48 -46.49 8.73
N ARG A 207 -2.65 -45.29 8.15
CA ARG A 207 -3.97 -44.77 7.76
C ARG A 207 -4.36 -45.12 6.32
N TYR A 208 -3.44 -45.66 5.52
CA TYR A 208 -3.72 -46.13 4.18
C TYR A 208 -4.59 -47.38 4.21
N GLN A 209 -5.86 -47.25 3.81
CA GLN A 209 -6.73 -48.40 3.60
C GLN A 209 -6.64 -48.87 2.15
N ARG A 210 -6.26 -50.14 1.96
CA ARG A 210 -6.32 -50.79 0.64
C ARG A 210 -7.78 -50.96 0.27
N ILE A 211 -8.24 -50.23 -0.76
CA ILE A 211 -9.59 -50.40 -1.30
C ILE A 211 -9.69 -51.81 -1.90
N THR A 212 -10.46 -52.69 -1.27
CA THR A 212 -10.83 -53.99 -1.83
C THR A 212 -12.25 -53.90 -2.34
N LEU A 213 -12.44 -54.00 -3.66
CA LEU A 213 -13.77 -54.18 -4.24
C LEU A 213 -14.22 -55.61 -3.95
N ASP A 214 -15.28 -55.77 -3.15
CA ASP A 214 -15.98 -57.05 -3.03
C ASP A 214 -16.70 -57.34 -4.35
N ARG A 215 -16.33 -58.44 -5.00
CA ARG A 215 -16.86 -58.83 -6.31
C ARG A 215 -18.37 -59.10 -6.29
N ASN A 216 -18.96 -59.34 -5.11
CA ASN A 216 -20.39 -59.61 -4.98
C ASN A 216 -21.24 -58.34 -4.83
N THR A 217 -20.62 -57.19 -4.58
CA THR A 217 -21.30 -55.89 -4.39
C THR A 217 -20.79 -54.77 -5.30
N ALA A 218 -19.69 -54.99 -6.02
CA ALA A 218 -19.13 -54.02 -6.96
C ALA A 218 -19.96 -53.91 -8.25
N HIS A 219 -20.32 -52.68 -8.61
CA HIS A 219 -21.01 -52.37 -9.86
C HIS A 219 -20.13 -52.72 -11.08
N GLU A 220 -20.71 -53.28 -12.15
CA GLU A 220 -19.97 -53.82 -13.32
C GLU A 220 -19.03 -52.84 -14.04
N TYR A 221 -19.18 -51.53 -13.80
CA TYR A 221 -18.36 -50.48 -14.42
C TYR A 221 -17.19 -49.99 -13.54
N LEU A 222 -17.07 -50.46 -12.29
CA LEU A 222 -15.96 -50.12 -11.41
C LEU A 222 -14.82 -51.14 -11.58
N LYS A 223 -13.72 -50.71 -12.22
CA LYS A 223 -12.49 -51.48 -12.34
C LYS A 223 -11.37 -50.82 -11.55
N LEU A 224 -10.78 -51.56 -10.60
CA LEU A 224 -9.50 -51.19 -9.99
C LEU A 224 -8.40 -51.44 -11.03
N VAL A 225 -7.79 -50.36 -11.52
CA VAL A 225 -6.55 -50.47 -12.30
C VAL A 225 -5.42 -50.56 -11.29
N VAL A 226 -4.79 -51.74 -11.23
CA VAL A 226 -3.62 -52.01 -10.36
C VAL A 226 -2.36 -51.52 -11.05
#